data_AF-Q5G6W8-F1
#
_entry.id   AF-Q5G6W8-F1
#
_cell.length_a   1.000
_cell.length_b   1.000
_cell.length_c   1.000
_cell.angle_alpha   90.00
_cell.angle_beta   90.00
_cell.angle_gamma   90.00
#
_symmetry.space_group_name_H-M   'P 1'
#
loop_
_entity.id
_entity.type
_entity.pdbx_description
1 polymer ?
#
loop_
_entity_poly.entity_id
_entity_poly.type
_entity_poly.pdbx_seq_one_letter_code
_entity_poly.pdbx_strand_id
1 'polypeptide(L)'
;MALTTKWFLIAVVVMCLCSEYYCQCTGGSDCTSCTAACTNCQNCPNAQTCTNSKNCKNAQTCTDSTNCKNAQTCTGSYNCNRAMTCTNSYDCFEAATCTDSTNCYKATACTHSTGCPNKG
;
A
#
# COMPACT_ATOMS: atom_id res chain seq x y z
N MET A 1 -1.77 -29.89 36.85
CA MET A 1 -2.69 -28.98 36.13
C MET A 1 -2.17 -27.54 36.01
N ALA A 2 -1.20 -27.08 36.81
CA ALA A 2 -0.65 -25.73 36.70
C ALA A 2 0.46 -25.56 35.63
N LEU A 3 1.15 -26.65 35.24
CA LEU A 3 2.23 -26.57 34.25
C LEU A 3 1.66 -26.32 32.84
N THR A 4 0.59 -27.02 32.47
CA THR A 4 -0.04 -26.94 31.14
C THR A 4 -0.68 -25.58 30.85
N THR A 5 -1.30 -24.94 31.86
CA THR A 5 -1.84 -23.58 31.71
C THR A 5 -0.74 -22.54 31.54
N LYS A 6 0.42 -22.70 32.21
CA LYS A 6 1.56 -21.78 32.06
C LYS A 6 2.16 -21.84 30.65
N TRP A 7 2.31 -23.04 30.09
CA TRP A 7 2.77 -23.21 28.69
C TRP A 7 1.74 -22.73 27.66
N PHE A 8 0.44 -22.94 27.91
CA PHE A 8 -0.63 -22.45 27.04
C PHE A 8 -0.68 -20.92 26.99
N LEU A 9 -0.56 -20.25 28.15
CA LEU A 9 -0.50 -18.79 28.23
C LEU A 9 0.72 -18.24 27.46
N ILE A 10 1.89 -18.87 27.60
CA ILE A 10 3.09 -18.49 26.85
C ILE A 10 2.85 -18.64 25.33
N ALA A 11 2.25 -19.75 24.88
CA ALA A 11 1.98 -19.98 23.46
C ALA A 11 0.97 -18.96 22.88
N VAL A 12 -0.07 -18.61 23.62
CA VAL A 12 -1.06 -17.60 23.20
C VAL A 12 -0.43 -16.21 23.10
N VAL A 13 0.40 -15.84 24.09
CA VAL A 13 1.11 -14.56 24.08
C VAL A 13 2.10 -14.49 22.92
N VAL A 14 2.87 -15.55 22.67
CA VAL A 14 3.80 -15.62 21.52
C VAL A 14 3.06 -15.55 20.19
N MET A 15 1.91 -16.21 20.03
CA MET A 15 1.10 -16.09 18.81
C MET A 15 0.53 -14.68 18.61
N CYS A 16 0.04 -14.03 19.66
CA CYS A 16 -0.41 -12.63 19.57
C CYS A 16 0.72 -11.70 19.14
N LEU A 17 1.88 -11.83 19.79
CA LEU A 17 3.05 -11.00 19.48
C LEU A 17 3.59 -11.27 18.06
N CYS A 18 3.56 -12.53 17.60
CA CYS A 18 3.88 -12.85 16.21
C CYS A 18 2.92 -12.17 15.24
N SER A 19 1.60 -12.27 15.48
CA SER A 19 0.59 -11.62 14.63
C SER A 19 0.80 -10.11 14.57
N GLU A 20 1.01 -9.45 15.72
CA GLU A 20 1.27 -8.02 15.80
C GLU A 20 2.60 -7.63 15.12
N TYR A 21 3.64 -8.46 15.24
CA TYR A 21 4.94 -8.22 14.62
C TYR A 21 4.89 -8.37 13.09
N TYR A 22 4.15 -9.34 12.56
CA TYR A 22 3.95 -9.49 11.12
C TYR A 22 2.91 -8.52 10.55
N CYS A 23 2.23 -7.73 11.38
CA CYS A 23 1.41 -6.64 10.87
C CYS A 23 2.27 -5.53 10.26
N GLN A 24 3.47 -5.27 10.76
CA GLN A 24 4.28 -4.14 10.31
C GLN A 24 5.72 -4.55 10.01
N CYS A 25 6.22 -4.14 8.83
CA CYS A 25 7.59 -4.43 8.43
C CYS A 25 8.33 -3.19 7.99
N THR A 26 9.61 -3.14 8.35
CA THR A 26 10.51 -2.04 7.99
C THR A 26 11.83 -2.59 7.49
N GLY A 27 12.22 -2.22 6.27
CA GLY A 27 13.49 -2.62 5.68
C GLY A 27 13.49 -4.04 5.12
N GLY A 28 14.41 -4.32 4.20
CA GLY A 28 14.65 -5.66 3.67
C GLY A 28 14.23 -5.85 2.22
N SER A 29 14.58 -7.02 1.67
CA SER A 29 14.26 -7.41 0.30
C SER A 29 12.89 -8.07 0.19
N ASP A 30 12.44 -8.78 1.22
CA ASP A 30 11.19 -9.53 1.21
C ASP A 30 10.37 -9.32 2.47
N CYS A 31 9.18 -8.73 2.29
CA CYS A 31 8.20 -8.40 3.30
C CYS A 31 6.86 -9.05 2.96
N THR A 32 6.90 -10.26 2.39
CA THR A 32 5.68 -11.01 2.01
C THR A 32 4.81 -11.35 3.21
N SER A 33 5.37 -11.53 4.40
CA SER A 33 4.60 -11.80 5.63
C SER A 33 3.81 -10.59 6.13
N CYS A 34 4.06 -9.40 5.59
CA CYS A 34 3.61 -8.13 6.16
C CYS A 34 2.22 -7.79 5.66
N THR A 35 1.28 -7.59 6.59
CA THR A 35 -0.14 -7.47 6.25
C THR A 35 -0.74 -6.09 6.48
N ALA A 36 -0.30 -5.33 7.50
CA ALA A 36 -0.84 -4.00 7.76
C ALA A 36 -0.01 -2.88 7.12
N ALA A 37 1.28 -2.79 7.43
CA ALA A 37 2.17 -1.75 6.94
C ALA A 37 3.52 -2.30 6.46
N CYS A 38 4.04 -1.74 5.38
CA CYS A 38 5.35 -2.06 4.84
C CYS A 38 6.11 -0.78 4.51
N THR A 39 7.29 -0.65 5.10
CA THR A 39 8.13 0.55 4.99
C THR A 39 9.51 0.17 4.47
N ASN A 40 10.05 0.91 3.50
CA ASN A 40 11.41 0.72 2.99
C ASN A 40 11.73 -0.71 2.53
N CYS A 41 10.79 -1.42 1.92
CA CYS A 41 10.98 -2.83 1.53
C CYS A 41 10.72 -3.10 0.04
N GLN A 42 11.47 -4.04 -0.54
CA GLN A 42 11.42 -4.30 -1.99
C GLN A 42 10.24 -5.19 -2.41
N ASN A 43 9.65 -5.96 -1.49
CA ASN A 43 8.55 -6.84 -1.83
C ASN A 43 7.47 -6.84 -0.74
N CYS A 44 6.43 -6.02 -0.92
CA CYS A 44 5.31 -5.87 0.01
C CYS A 44 3.95 -6.27 -0.61
N PRO A 45 3.78 -7.52 -1.09
CA PRO A 45 2.59 -7.90 -1.84
C PRO A 45 1.29 -7.84 -1.03
N ASN A 46 1.36 -8.01 0.29
CA ASN A 46 0.20 -8.23 1.15
C ASN A 46 -0.14 -7.07 2.09
N ALA A 47 0.71 -6.05 2.15
CA ALA A 47 0.53 -4.94 3.09
C ALA A 47 -0.62 -4.03 2.66
N GLN A 48 -1.47 -3.60 3.60
CA GLN A 48 -2.53 -2.62 3.35
C GLN A 48 -1.99 -1.21 3.11
N THR A 49 -0.85 -0.86 3.74
CA THR A 49 -0.18 0.42 3.56
C THR A 49 1.27 0.21 3.14
N CYS A 50 1.70 0.93 2.12
CA CYS A 50 3.09 0.96 1.67
C CYS A 50 3.67 2.36 1.75
N THR A 51 4.87 2.47 2.32
CA THR A 51 5.66 3.70 2.34
C THR A 51 7.07 3.39 1.84
N ASN A 52 7.58 4.15 0.87
CA ASN A 52 8.93 3.95 0.31
C ASN A 52 9.22 2.49 -0.10
N SER A 53 8.22 1.82 -0.66
CA SER A 53 8.26 0.36 -0.87
C SER A 53 7.94 -0.03 -2.30
N LYS A 54 8.24 -1.29 -2.66
CA LYS A 54 7.98 -1.84 -3.99
C LYS A 54 7.09 -3.08 -3.92
N ASN A 55 6.46 -3.40 -5.04
CA ASN A 55 5.55 -4.54 -5.20
C ASN A 55 4.33 -4.49 -4.27
N CYS A 56 3.79 -3.29 -4.05
CA CYS A 56 2.64 -3.01 -3.18
C CYS A 56 1.30 -3.35 -3.81
N LYS A 57 1.15 -4.60 -4.28
CA LYS A 57 0.06 -5.02 -5.14
C LYS A 57 -1.32 -4.88 -4.49
N ASN A 58 -1.42 -5.20 -3.19
CA ASN A 58 -2.69 -5.20 -2.45
C ASN A 58 -2.81 -4.04 -1.45
N ALA A 59 -1.92 -3.06 -1.53
CA ALA A 59 -2.01 -1.87 -0.68
C ALA A 59 -3.27 -1.09 -1.03
N GLN A 60 -3.96 -0.58 -0.01
CA GLN A 60 -5.02 0.43 -0.12
C GLN A 60 -4.43 1.83 -0.24
N THR A 61 -3.31 2.06 0.44
CA THR A 61 -2.60 3.35 0.41
C THR A 61 -1.14 3.14 0.05
N CYS A 62 -0.67 3.92 -0.91
CA CYS A 62 0.73 3.98 -1.30
C CYS A 62 1.28 5.40 -1.17
N THR A 63 2.41 5.52 -0.48
CA THR A 63 3.21 6.75 -0.41
C THR A 63 4.62 6.45 -0.90
N ASP A 64 5.11 7.21 -1.88
CA ASP A 64 6.45 7.08 -2.47
C ASP A 64 6.80 5.62 -2.85
N SER A 65 5.81 4.91 -3.42
CA SER A 65 5.88 3.47 -3.62
C SER A 65 5.59 3.08 -5.07
N THR A 66 5.91 1.83 -5.42
CA THR A 66 5.74 1.32 -6.79
C THR A 66 4.92 0.03 -6.83
N ASN A 67 4.28 -0.22 -7.98
CA ASN A 67 3.40 -1.38 -8.21
C ASN A 67 2.13 -1.36 -7.33
N CYS A 68 1.56 -0.17 -7.14
CA CYS A 68 0.38 0.12 -6.32
C CYS A 68 -0.94 -0.17 -7.05
N LYS A 69 -1.03 -1.33 -7.70
CA LYS A 69 -2.07 -1.63 -8.70
C LYS A 69 -3.50 -1.53 -8.17
N ASN A 70 -3.71 -1.87 -6.90
CA ASN A 70 -5.02 -1.88 -6.26
C ASN A 70 -5.18 -0.81 -5.16
N ALA A 71 -4.25 0.15 -5.08
CA ALA A 71 -4.38 1.26 -4.13
C ALA A 71 -5.65 2.04 -4.42
N GLN A 72 -6.33 2.50 -3.36
CA GLN A 72 -7.36 3.53 -3.45
C GLN A 72 -6.74 4.92 -3.49
N THR A 73 -5.63 5.11 -2.78
CA THR A 73 -4.91 6.38 -2.70
C THR A 73 -3.45 6.20 -3.04
N CYS A 74 -2.95 7.02 -3.95
CA CYS A 74 -1.54 7.12 -4.30
C CYS A 74 -1.01 8.53 -4.07
N THR A 75 0.13 8.62 -3.41
CA THR A 75 0.91 9.85 -3.24
C THR A 75 2.35 9.58 -3.63
N GLY A 76 2.93 10.35 -4.55
CA GLY A 76 4.33 10.15 -4.98
C GLY A 76 4.59 8.78 -5.62
N SER A 77 3.57 8.08 -6.13
CA SER A 77 3.64 6.64 -6.40
C SER A 77 3.42 6.28 -7.88
N TYR A 78 3.83 5.07 -8.25
CA TYR A 78 3.79 4.57 -9.64
C TYR A 78 2.95 3.29 -9.77
N ASN A 79 2.42 3.05 -10.98
CA ASN A 79 1.52 1.93 -11.30
C ASN A 79 0.23 1.96 -10.44
N CYS A 80 -0.38 3.14 -10.32
CA CYS A 80 -1.57 3.41 -9.51
C CYS A 80 -2.88 3.11 -10.24
N ASN A 81 -2.90 1.99 -10.97
CA ASN A 81 -3.89 1.71 -12.01
C ASN A 81 -5.35 1.84 -11.56
N ARG A 82 -5.65 1.47 -10.31
CA ARG A 82 -7.00 1.48 -9.72
C ARG A 82 -7.20 2.53 -8.61
N ALA A 83 -6.25 3.45 -8.44
CA ALA A 83 -6.38 4.53 -7.47
C ALA A 83 -7.60 5.37 -7.79
N MET A 84 -8.40 5.69 -6.76
CA MET A 84 -9.48 6.67 -6.83
C MET A 84 -8.94 8.10 -6.72
N THR A 85 -7.87 8.25 -5.94
CA THR A 85 -7.18 9.53 -5.73
C THR A 85 -5.70 9.38 -6.02
N CYS A 86 -5.19 10.26 -6.87
CA CYS A 86 -3.77 10.39 -7.18
C CYS A 86 -3.26 11.79 -6.90
N THR A 87 -2.13 11.87 -6.19
CA THR A 87 -1.36 13.11 -5.98
C THR A 87 0.09 12.87 -6.33
N ASN A 88 0.67 13.67 -7.22
CA ASN A 88 2.05 13.52 -7.69
C ASN A 88 2.37 12.05 -8.10
N SER A 89 1.46 11.41 -8.83
CA SER A 89 1.51 9.97 -9.10
C SER A 89 1.31 9.63 -10.57
N TYR A 90 1.69 8.41 -10.95
CA TYR A 90 1.70 7.95 -12.34
C TYR A 90 0.81 6.72 -12.53
N ASP A 91 0.29 6.56 -13.75
CA ASP A 91 -0.59 5.46 -14.16
C ASP A 91 -1.93 5.44 -13.42
N CYS A 92 -2.55 6.62 -13.26
CA CYS A 92 -3.80 6.83 -12.53
C CYS A 92 -5.05 6.58 -13.38
N PHE A 93 -5.10 5.45 -14.08
CA PHE A 93 -6.08 5.19 -15.14
C PHE A 93 -7.54 5.30 -14.69
N GLU A 94 -7.83 4.88 -13.46
CA GLU A 94 -9.18 4.83 -12.89
C GLU A 94 -9.47 5.96 -11.90
N ALA A 95 -8.54 6.91 -11.72
CA ALA A 95 -8.68 7.95 -10.71
C ALA A 95 -9.82 8.91 -11.03
N ALA A 96 -10.67 9.17 -10.03
CA ALA A 96 -11.69 10.21 -10.08
C ALA A 96 -11.07 11.59 -9.81
N THR A 97 -10.04 11.64 -8.96
CA THR A 97 -9.32 12.86 -8.59
C THR A 97 -7.83 12.72 -8.90
N CYS A 98 -7.30 13.66 -9.68
CA CYS A 98 -5.88 13.76 -9.98
C CYS A 98 -5.34 15.16 -9.69
N THR A 99 -4.23 15.21 -8.95
CA THR A 99 -3.44 16.43 -8.71
C THR A 99 -1.98 16.15 -9.08
N ASP A 100 -1.39 16.96 -9.95
CA ASP A 100 -0.01 16.82 -10.43
C ASP A 100 0.34 15.39 -10.90
N SER A 101 -0.61 14.70 -11.53
CA SER A 101 -0.51 13.26 -11.85
C SER A 101 -0.65 12.99 -13.34
N THR A 102 -0.34 11.76 -13.78
CA THR A 102 -0.42 11.37 -15.19
C THR A 102 -1.36 10.19 -15.43
N ASN A 103 -1.80 10.07 -16.68
CA ASN A 103 -2.66 8.99 -17.17
C ASN A 103 -4.05 8.94 -16.49
N CYS A 104 -4.62 10.12 -16.22
CA CYS A 104 -5.86 10.31 -15.46
C CYS A 104 -7.13 10.17 -16.32
N TYR A 105 -7.27 9.06 -17.04
CA TYR A 105 -8.27 8.89 -18.11
C TYR A 105 -9.73 8.98 -17.67
N LYS A 106 -10.01 8.78 -16.38
CA LYS A 106 -11.37 8.83 -15.81
C LYS A 106 -11.59 9.97 -14.81
N ALA A 107 -10.64 10.90 -14.69
CA ALA A 107 -10.71 11.95 -13.69
C ALA A 107 -11.84 12.96 -13.97
N THR A 108 -12.69 13.17 -12.97
CA THR A 108 -13.69 14.24 -12.94
C THR A 108 -13.13 15.52 -12.32
N ALA A 109 -12.17 15.40 -11.40
CA ALA A 109 -11.38 16.50 -10.85
C ALA A 109 -9.91 16.35 -11.28
N CYS A 110 -9.39 17.33 -12.01
CA CYS A 110 -8.07 17.22 -12.62
C CYS A 110 -7.26 18.53 -12.58
N THR A 111 -6.36 18.63 -11.61
CA THR A 111 -5.49 19.80 -11.36
C THR A 111 -4.07 19.49 -11.81
N HIS A 112 -3.50 20.32 -12.71
CA HIS A 112 -2.12 20.17 -13.22
C HIS A 112 -1.73 18.75 -13.68
N SER A 113 -2.72 17.96 -14.10
CA SER A 113 -2.54 16.55 -14.46
C SER A 113 -2.76 16.33 -15.95
N THR A 114 -2.21 15.25 -16.48
CA THR A 114 -2.28 14.85 -17.90
C THR A 114 -3.17 13.63 -18.11
N GLY A 115 -3.69 13.48 -19.34
CA GLY A 115 -4.57 12.38 -19.72
C GLY A 115 -6.03 12.52 -19.25
N CYS A 116 -6.46 13.70 -18.80
CA CYS A 116 -7.84 13.89 -18.34
C CYS A 116 -8.82 14.06 -19.51
N PRO A 117 -10.03 13.49 -19.43
CA PRO A 117 -10.97 13.41 -20.56
C PRO A 117 -11.57 14.76 -20.96
N ASN A 118 -11.62 15.74 -20.05
CA ASN A 118 -12.27 17.04 -20.27
C ASN A 118 -11.30 18.23 -20.20
N LYS A 119 -10.00 18.00 -20.44
CA LYS A 119 -9.05 19.10 -20.67
C LYS A 119 -9.23 19.55 -22.12
N GLY A 120 -10.20 20.45 -22.33
CA GLY A 120 -10.30 21.23 -23.57
C GLY A 120 -9.03 22.04 -23.81
#